data_AF-A0AA42I502-F1
#
_entry.id   AF-A0AA42I502-F1
#
_cell.length_a   1.000
_cell.length_b   1.000
_cell.length_c   1.000
_cell.angle_alpha   90.00
_cell.angle_beta   90.00
_cell.angle_gamma   90.00
#
_symmetry.space_group_name_H-M   'P 1'
#
loop_
_entity.id
_entity.type
_entity.pdbx_description
1 polymer ?
#
loop_
_entity_poly.entity_id
_entity_poly.type
_entity_poly.pdbx_seq_one_letter_code
_entity_poly.pdbx_strand_id
1 'polypeptide(L)'
;MGLIVAAKFWRETLIGFLAILLVITLALLNHRTGQLNEAEQKCTEQIQKIERAQVEALAKQQDKVNKVSADYEKLRSEQRTKVETVTRTVQKIVERPIYLNRCIDDDGLQQINSIIQARDSS
;
A
#
# COMPACT_ATOMS: atom_id res chain seq x y z
N MET A 1 -24.38 82.86 11.93
CA MET A 1 -22.98 82.70 12.41
C MET A 1 -22.30 81.42 11.88
N GLY A 2 -23.02 80.30 11.69
CA GLY A 2 -22.44 79.06 11.14
C GLY A 2 -21.93 79.14 9.69
N LEU A 3 -22.60 79.89 8.81
CA LEU A 3 -22.19 80.05 7.40
C LEU A 3 -20.84 80.76 7.23
N ILE A 4 -20.52 81.71 8.10
CA ILE A 4 -19.26 82.49 8.06
C ILE A 4 -18.08 81.62 8.56
N VAL A 5 -18.33 80.79 9.58
CA VAL A 5 -17.35 79.82 10.10
C VAL A 5 -17.10 78.71 9.07
N ALA A 6 -18.16 78.21 8.43
CA ALA A 6 -18.05 77.22 7.36
C ALA A 6 -17.24 77.76 6.16
N ALA A 7 -17.48 79.00 5.72
CA ALA A 7 -16.71 79.59 4.62
C ALA A 7 -15.22 79.81 4.96
N LYS A 8 -14.89 80.11 6.22
CA LYS A 8 -13.50 80.35 6.68
C LYS A 8 -12.72 79.07 6.97
N PHE A 9 -13.38 78.01 7.44
CA PHE A 9 -12.78 76.71 7.79
C PHE A 9 -13.20 75.56 6.87
N TRP A 10 -13.62 75.88 5.63
CA TRP A 10 -14.26 74.93 4.70
C TRP A 10 -13.44 73.64 4.50
N ARG A 11 -12.11 73.76 4.42
CA ARG A 11 -11.16 72.65 4.26
C ARG A 11 -11.17 71.67 5.44
N GLU A 12 -11.18 72.17 6.68
CA GLU A 12 -11.17 71.33 7.90
C GLU A 12 -12.52 70.64 8.11
N THR A 13 -13.63 71.33 7.84
CA THR A 13 -14.96 70.71 7.83
C THR A 13 -15.07 69.59 6.78
N LEU A 14 -14.48 69.77 5.60
CA LEU A 14 -14.49 68.77 4.54
C LEU A 14 -13.65 67.54 4.92
N ILE A 15 -12.47 67.75 5.51
CA ILE A 15 -11.60 66.66 6.01
C ILE A 15 -12.30 65.90 7.15
N GLY A 16 -12.91 66.59 8.11
CA GLY A 16 -13.64 65.95 9.20
C GLY A 16 -14.82 65.11 8.70
N PHE A 17 -15.57 65.63 7.73
CA PHE A 17 -16.68 64.88 7.12
C PHE A 17 -16.19 63.65 6.35
N LEU A 18 -15.10 63.78 5.57
CA LEU A 18 -14.46 62.65 4.89
C LEU A 18 -13.95 61.59 5.88
N ALA A 19 -13.33 62.00 6.99
CA ALA A 19 -12.85 61.08 8.01
C ALA A 19 -14.00 60.30 8.66
N ILE A 20 -15.12 60.95 8.97
CA ILE A 20 -16.32 60.30 9.51
C ILE A 20 -16.88 59.29 8.50
N LEU A 21 -16.97 59.67 7.23
CA LEU A 21 -17.45 58.79 6.16
C LEU A 21 -16.55 57.56 6.02
N LEU A 22 -15.22 57.73 6.13
CA LEU A 22 -14.24 56.65 6.11
C LEU A 22 -14.38 55.70 7.31
N VAL A 23 -14.64 56.22 8.51
CA VAL A 23 -14.89 55.38 9.69
C VAL A 23 -16.16 54.55 9.52
N ILE A 24 -17.22 55.13 8.94
CA ILE A 24 -18.48 54.41 8.68
C ILE A 24 -18.26 53.27 7.69
N THR A 25 -17.52 53.50 6.59
CA THR A 25 -17.26 52.44 5.60
C THR A 25 -16.40 51.32 6.18
N LEU A 26 -15.39 51.65 6.99
CA LEU A 26 -14.57 50.65 7.70
C LEU A 26 -15.39 49.84 8.71
N ALA A 27 -16.30 50.49 9.45
CA ALA A 27 -17.17 49.82 10.42
C ALA A 27 -18.14 48.84 9.71
N LEU A 28 -18.74 49.26 8.60
CA LEU A 28 -19.60 48.40 7.78
C LEU A 28 -18.82 47.21 7.20
N LEU A 29 -17.61 47.44 6.70
CA LEU A 29 -16.76 46.38 6.17
C LEU A 29 -16.41 45.36 7.26
N ASN A 30 -15.95 45.83 8.43
CA ASN A 30 -15.58 44.97 9.54
C ASN A 30 -16.75 44.12 10.05
N HIS A 31 -17.96 44.69 10.11
CA HIS A 31 -19.16 43.96 10.51
C HIS A 31 -19.49 42.82 9.53
N ARG A 32 -19.34 43.05 8.21
CA ARG A 32 -19.57 42.01 7.20
C ARG A 32 -18.48 40.94 7.22
N THR A 33 -17.21 41.34 7.37
CA THR A 33 -16.08 40.42 7.49
C THR A 33 -16.20 39.52 8.72
N GLY A 34 -16.66 40.06 9.86
CA GLY A 34 -16.90 39.26 11.07
C GLY A 34 -17.90 38.12 10.86
N GLN A 35 -19.02 38.39 10.17
CA GLN A 35 -20.02 37.36 9.86
C GLN A 35 -19.47 36.26 8.94
N LEU A 36 -18.64 36.64 7.96
CA LEU A 36 -18.00 35.68 7.06
C LEU A 36 -16.99 34.81 7.80
N ASN A 37 -16.16 35.39 8.65
CA ASN A 37 -15.19 34.65 9.45
C ASN A 37 -15.86 33.64 10.39
N GLU A 38 -16.97 34.01 11.04
CA GLU A 38 -17.73 33.06 11.87
C GLU A 38 -18.32 31.90 11.05
N ALA A 39 -18.82 32.18 9.85
CA ALA A 39 -19.36 31.14 8.96
C ALA A 39 -18.25 30.22 8.42
N GLU A 40 -17.10 30.78 8.05
CA GLU A 40 -15.93 30.04 7.59
C GLU A 40 -15.35 29.17 8.71
N GLN A 41 -15.28 29.68 9.93
CA GLN A 41 -14.80 28.94 11.09
C GLN A 41 -15.70 27.73 11.41
N LYS A 42 -17.03 27.90 11.36
CA LYS A 42 -17.97 26.77 11.52
C LYS A 42 -17.86 25.74 10.40
N CYS A 43 -17.60 26.17 9.16
CA CYS A 43 -17.42 25.27 8.02
C CYS A 43 -16.13 24.47 8.14
N THR A 44 -15.02 25.14 8.43
CA THR A 44 -13.69 24.52 8.58
C THR A 44 -13.64 23.54 9.75
N GLU A 45 -14.26 23.87 10.89
CA GLU A 45 -14.39 22.94 12.01
C GLU A 45 -15.16 21.67 11.65
N GLN A 46 -16.24 21.78 10.85
CA GLN A 46 -16.99 20.62 10.40
C GLN A 46 -16.21 19.78 9.40
N ILE A 47 -15.54 20.41 8.44
CA ILE A 47 -14.69 19.72 7.47
C ILE A 47 -13.58 18.97 8.21
N GLN A 48 -12.92 19.61 9.18
CA GLN A 48 -11.82 19.00 9.93
C GLN A 48 -12.31 17.81 10.78
N LYS A 49 -13.53 17.87 11.34
CA LYS A 49 -14.14 16.72 12.03
C LYS A 49 -14.40 15.55 11.08
N ILE A 50 -14.93 15.82 9.89
CA ILE A 50 -15.19 14.80 8.87
C ILE A 50 -13.88 14.19 8.38
N GLU A 51 -12.88 15.01 8.06
CA GLU A 51 -11.57 14.56 7.60
C GLU A 51 -10.88 13.69 8.66
N ARG A 52 -10.86 14.10 9.92
CA ARG A 52 -10.33 13.29 11.03
C ARG A 52 -11.07 11.95 11.16
N ALA A 53 -12.40 11.96 11.08
CA ALA A 53 -13.19 10.73 11.16
C ALA A 53 -12.92 9.79 9.97
N GLN A 54 -12.74 10.34 8.76
CA GLN A 54 -12.37 9.56 7.58
C GLN A 54 -10.96 8.98 7.68
N VAL A 55 -9.97 9.78 8.10
CA VAL A 55 -8.59 9.31 8.31
C VAL A 55 -8.55 8.22 9.38
N GLU A 56 -9.28 8.37 10.49
CA GLU A 56 -9.36 7.35 11.53
C GLU A 56 -10.06 6.07 11.05
N ALA A 57 -11.13 6.19 10.27
CA ALA A 57 -11.80 5.05 9.66
C ALA A 57 -10.89 4.32 8.65
N LEU A 58 -10.14 5.08 7.84
CA LEU A 58 -9.18 4.54 6.88
C LEU A 58 -8.02 3.84 7.59
N ALA A 59 -7.48 4.43 8.66
CA ALA A 59 -6.44 3.81 9.49
C ALA A 59 -6.94 2.51 10.13
N LYS A 60 -8.16 2.49 10.69
CA LYS A 60 -8.76 1.26 11.24
C LYS A 60 -8.96 0.16 10.19
N GLN A 61 -9.32 0.52 8.97
CA GLN A 61 -9.42 -0.45 7.88
C GLN A 61 -8.05 -0.94 7.42
N GLN A 62 -7.07 -0.05 7.25
CA GLN A 62 -5.69 -0.42 6.93
C GLN A 62 -5.06 -1.29 8.00
N ASP A 63 -5.29 -1.02 9.29
CA ASP A 63 -4.82 -1.86 10.39
C ASP A 63 -5.42 -3.27 10.32
N LYS A 64 -6.71 -3.39 10.00
CA LYS A 64 -7.37 -4.69 9.82
C LYS A 64 -6.79 -5.44 8.62
N VAL A 65 -6.61 -4.76 7.48
CA VAL A 65 -6.04 -5.37 6.27
C VAL A 65 -4.58 -5.76 6.49
N ASN A 66 -3.77 -4.91 7.10
CA ASN A 66 -2.37 -5.21 7.42
C ASN A 66 -2.25 -6.39 8.39
N LYS A 67 -3.13 -6.51 9.39
CA LYS A 67 -3.17 -7.69 10.27
C LYS A 67 -3.50 -8.96 9.50
N VAL A 68 -4.54 -8.94 8.67
CA VAL A 68 -4.92 -10.10 7.85
C VAL A 68 -3.81 -10.50 6.88
N SER A 69 -3.15 -9.53 6.24
CA SER A 69 -2.02 -9.79 5.34
C SER A 69 -0.82 -10.39 6.09
N ALA A 70 -0.46 -9.83 7.25
CA ALA A 70 0.64 -10.34 8.06
C ALA A 70 0.36 -11.75 8.59
N ASP A 71 -0.88 -12.04 9.00
CA ASP A 71 -1.30 -13.37 9.45
C ASP A 71 -1.31 -14.39 8.31
N TYR A 72 -1.74 -13.98 7.10
CA TYR A 72 -1.70 -14.83 5.90
C TYR A 72 -0.26 -15.15 5.49
N GLU A 73 0.65 -14.18 5.53
CA GLU A 73 2.07 -14.40 5.24
C GLU A 73 2.73 -15.31 6.26
N LYS A 74 2.43 -15.16 7.56
CA LYS A 74 2.88 -16.08 8.61
C LYS A 74 2.38 -17.50 8.36
N LEU A 75 1.08 -17.69 8.19
CA LEU A 75 0.49 -19.02 7.92
C LEU A 75 1.09 -19.66 6.66
N ARG A 76 1.30 -18.88 5.59
CA ARG A 76 1.93 -19.37 4.36
C ARG A 76 3.39 -19.77 4.61
N SER A 77 4.15 -19.01 5.40
CA SER A 77 5.54 -19.35 5.73
C SER A 77 5.65 -20.61 6.61
N GLU A 78 4.74 -20.78 7.57
CA GLU A 78 4.64 -21.98 8.41
C GLU A 78 4.22 -23.21 7.61
N GLN A 79 3.28 -23.05 6.66
CA GLN A 79 2.91 -24.12 5.74
C GLN A 79 4.06 -24.47 4.79
N ARG A 80 4.79 -23.48 4.27
CA ARG A 80 5.93 -23.72 3.39
C ARG A 80 7.05 -24.49 4.09
N THR A 81 7.37 -24.16 5.33
CA THR A 81 8.36 -24.89 6.15
C THR A 81 7.91 -26.30 6.50
N LYS A 82 6.62 -26.51 6.82
CA LYS A 82 6.07 -27.86 7.03
C LYS A 82 6.05 -28.70 5.75
N VAL A 83 5.69 -28.11 4.61
CA VAL A 83 5.70 -28.81 3.32
C VAL A 83 7.13 -29.16 2.90
N GLU A 84 8.11 -28.28 3.09
CA GLU A 84 9.54 -28.61 2.89
C GLU A 84 9.99 -29.76 3.80
N THR A 85 9.51 -29.82 5.04
CA THR A 85 9.80 -30.91 5.97
C THR A 85 9.07 -32.22 5.61
N VAL A 86 7.93 -32.14 4.93
CA VAL A 86 7.07 -33.29 4.55
C VAL A 86 7.30 -33.75 3.09
N THR A 87 8.09 -33.03 2.28
CA THR A 87 8.45 -33.46 0.92
C THR A 87 9.45 -34.64 0.92
N ARG A 88 8.86 -35.83 1.05
CA ARG A 88 9.17 -37.09 0.34
C ARG A 88 10.60 -37.66 0.44
N THR A 89 10.81 -38.55 1.39
CA THR A 89 11.69 -39.72 1.20
C THR A 89 11.02 -40.71 0.24
N VAL A 90 11.23 -40.56 -1.07
CA VAL A 90 10.83 -41.58 -2.05
C VAL A 90 11.79 -42.77 -1.96
N GLN A 91 11.24 -43.98 -1.73
CA GLN A 91 12.02 -45.21 -1.80
C GLN A 91 12.44 -45.45 -3.26
N LYS A 92 13.74 -45.60 -3.51
CA LYS A 92 14.29 -45.89 -4.84
C LYS A 92 13.95 -47.34 -5.22
N ILE A 93 12.99 -47.53 -6.11
CA ILE A 93 12.75 -48.84 -6.75
C ILE A 93 13.76 -48.98 -7.89
N VAL A 94 14.69 -49.93 -7.78
CA VAL A 94 15.67 -50.25 -8.84
C VAL A 94 15.10 -51.39 -9.67
N GLU A 95 14.54 -51.09 -10.84
CA GLU A 95 13.70 -52.04 -11.57
C GLU A 95 14.49 -53.03 -12.45
N ARG A 96 15.72 -52.71 -12.88
CA ARG A 96 16.60 -53.66 -13.62
C ARG A 96 18.08 -53.43 -13.32
N PRO A 97 18.82 -54.38 -12.72
CA PRO A 97 20.27 -54.31 -12.71
C PRO A 97 20.80 -54.53 -14.13
N ILE A 98 21.56 -53.58 -14.65
CA ILE A 98 22.35 -53.77 -15.88
C ILE A 98 23.54 -54.64 -15.48
N TYR A 99 23.58 -55.89 -15.96
CA TYR A 99 24.77 -56.72 -15.88
C TYR A 99 25.80 -56.15 -16.86
N LEU A 100 26.84 -55.49 -16.33
CA LEU A 100 27.99 -55.09 -17.14
C LEU A 100 28.69 -56.35 -17.63
N ASN A 101 29.03 -56.37 -18.92
CA ASN A 101 29.70 -57.46 -19.64
C ASN A 101 31.17 -57.61 -19.23
N ARG A 102 31.44 -57.78 -17.92
CA ARG A 102 32.78 -57.96 -17.34
C ARG A 102 32.98 -59.36 -16.75
N CYS A 103 32.03 -60.27 -16.93
CA CYS A 103 32.05 -61.59 -16.30
C CYS A 103 32.02 -62.76 -17.30
N ILE A 104 32.28 -62.51 -18.58
CA ILE A 104 32.53 -63.59 -19.56
C ILE A 104 34.01 -63.51 -19.93
N ASP A 105 34.78 -64.46 -19.43
CA ASP A 105 36.19 -64.68 -19.78
C ASP A 105 36.30 -65.51 -21.07
N ASP A 106 37.52 -65.61 -21.60
CA ASP A 106 37.77 -66.31 -22.86
C ASP A 106 37.33 -67.79 -22.80
N ASP A 107 37.43 -68.43 -21.63
CA ASP A 107 36.95 -69.79 -21.38
C ASP A 107 35.40 -69.88 -21.47
N GLY A 108 34.68 -68.89 -20.94
CA GLY A 108 33.23 -68.78 -21.07
C GLY A 108 32.78 -68.59 -22.52
N LEU A 109 33.50 -67.80 -23.32
CA LEU A 109 33.25 -67.66 -24.76
C LEU A 109 33.50 -68.96 -25.53
N GLN A 110 34.52 -69.74 -25.16
CA GLN A 110 34.83 -71.01 -25.80
C GLN A 110 33.72 -72.05 -25.57
N GLN A 111 33.16 -72.11 -24.36
CA GLN A 111 32.04 -73.01 -24.04
C GLN A 111 30.75 -72.62 -24.78
N ILE A 112 30.48 -71.33 -24.95
CA ILE A 112 29.31 -70.88 -25.72
C ILE A 112 29.45 -71.28 -27.19
N ASN A 113 30.63 -71.06 -27.78
CA ASN A 113 30.88 -71.42 -29.18
C ASN A 113 30.83 -72.93 -29.43
N SER A 114 31.27 -73.76 -28.48
CA SER A 114 31.18 -75.22 -28.62
C SER A 114 29.73 -75.72 -28.60
N ILE A 115 28.87 -75.12 -27.77
CA ILE A 115 27.44 -75.45 -27.72
C ILE A 115 26.72 -75.00 -29.01
N ILE A 116 27.07 -73.83 -29.56
CA ILE A 116 26.50 -73.35 -30.83
C ILE A 116 26.89 -74.31 -31.98
N GLN A 117 28.16 -74.68 -32.08
CA GLN A 117 28.59 -75.63 -33.11
C GLN A 117 27.92 -77.00 -32.97
N ALA A 118 27.74 -77.51 -31.75
CA ALA A 118 27.06 -78.77 -31.50
C ALA A 118 25.57 -78.73 -31.91
N ARG A 119 24.92 -77.58 -31.76
CA ARG A 119 23.54 -77.36 -32.21
C ARG A 119 23.44 -77.27 -33.73
N ASP A 120 24.37 -76.58 -34.38
CA ASP A 120 24.35 -76.39 -35.84
C ASP A 120 24.77 -77.65 -36.62
N SER A 121 25.30 -78.67 -35.92
CA SER A 121 25.66 -79.97 -36.47
C SER A 121 24.65 -81.10 -36.16
N SER A 122 23.50 -80.79 -35.54
CA SER A 122 22.34 -81.69 -35.40
C SER A 122 21.24 -81.42 -36.42
#